data_AF-A0A0D2NLU1-F1
#
_entry.id   AF-A0A0D2NLU1-F1
#
_cell.length_a   1.000
_cell.length_b   1.000
_cell.length_c   1.000
_cell.angle_alpha   90.00
_cell.angle_beta   90.00
_cell.angle_gamma   90.00
#
_symmetry.space_group_name_H-M   'P 1'
#
loop_
_entity.id
_entity.type
_entity.pdbx_description
1 polymer ?
#
loop_
_entity_poly.entity_id
_entity_poly.type
_entity_poly.pdbx_seq_one_letter_code
_entity_poly.pdbx_strand_id
1 'polypeptide(L)'
;FPRLNETNYTEWSIRMEAQLIRLGLWNQVVCDIWEALARLHVARGFATRLALRRGFLRLVKGNDERMAAWIGRVKAFSFRLEDVGVEVTDEDRILALTNGLDKTYEAFLISLDATPPDLLSLAHVVDRLLNEE
;
A
#
# COMPACT_ATOMS: atom_id res chain seq x y z
N PHE A 1 29.12 -2.83 12.62
CA PHE A 1 27.75 -3.30 12.35
C PHE A 1 27.43 -3.06 10.87
N PRO A 2 26.73 -3.99 10.20
CA PRO A 2 26.18 -3.72 8.87
C PRO A 2 25.25 -2.49 8.90
N ARG A 3 25.05 -1.83 7.75
CA ARG A 3 24.10 -0.70 7.64
C ARG A 3 22.70 -1.17 8.02
N LEU A 4 22.01 -0.37 8.85
CA LEU A 4 20.64 -0.66 9.27
C LEU A 4 19.66 -0.48 8.11
N ASN A 5 18.70 -1.39 8.01
CA ASN A 5 17.60 -1.39 7.05
C ASN A 5 16.33 -1.94 7.72
N GLU A 6 15.23 -2.00 6.97
CA GLU A 6 13.91 -2.39 7.50
C GLU A 6 13.86 -3.84 8.01
N THR A 7 14.71 -4.73 7.48
CA THR A 7 14.70 -6.16 7.86
C THR A 7 15.59 -6.47 9.06
N ASN A 8 16.56 -5.61 9.41
CA ASN A 8 17.49 -5.83 10.53
C ASN A 8 17.34 -4.83 11.69
N TYR A 9 16.51 -3.79 11.52
CA TYR A 9 16.32 -2.73 12.52
C TYR A 9 15.73 -3.25 13.83
N THR A 10 14.71 -4.12 13.76
CA THR A 10 14.01 -4.64 14.94
C THR A 10 14.95 -5.45 15.83
N GLU A 11 15.74 -6.35 15.25
CA GLU A 11 16.70 -7.16 15.98
C GLU A 11 17.82 -6.32 16.59
N TRP A 12 18.32 -5.33 15.84
CA TRP A 12 19.31 -4.40 16.34
C TRP A 12 18.78 -3.54 17.49
N SER A 13 17.53 -3.06 17.38
CA SER A 13 16.86 -2.24 18.40
C SER A 13 16.78 -2.98 19.74
N ILE A 14 16.32 -4.23 19.73
CA ILE A 14 16.19 -5.07 20.94
C ILE A 14 17.56 -5.32 21.58
N ARG A 15 18.59 -5.59 20.77
CA ARG A 15 19.96 -5.81 21.28
C ARG A 15 20.54 -4.56 21.91
N MET A 16 20.35 -3.40 21.28
CA MET A 16 20.84 -2.13 21.79
C MET A 16 20.11 -1.71 23.07
N GLU A 17 18.81 -1.93 23.15
CA GLU A 17 18.02 -1.75 24.37
C GLU A 17 18.59 -2.56 25.53
N ALA A 18 18.76 -3.88 25.35
CA ALA A 18 19.32 -4.75 26.37
C ALA A 18 20.72 -4.30 26.81
N GLN A 19 21.55 -3.84 25.88
CA GLN A 19 22.91 -3.38 26.17
C GLN A 19 22.92 -2.06 26.95
N LEU A 20 22.02 -1.12 26.63
CA LEU A 20 21.90 0.16 27.32
C LEU A 20 21.27 0.02 28.72
N ILE A 21 20.32 -0.89 28.89
CA ILE A 21 19.76 -1.26 30.20
C ILE A 21 20.88 -1.83 31.09
N ARG A 22 21.66 -2.78 30.56
CA ARG A 22 22.78 -3.38 31.29
C ARG A 22 23.83 -2.36 31.72
N LEU A 23 24.05 -1.31 30.92
CA LEU A 23 25.00 -0.23 31.21
C LEU A 23 24.41 0.89 32.10
N GLY A 24 23.13 0.81 32.47
CA GLY A 24 22.45 1.87 33.23
C GLY A 24 22.26 3.18 32.45
N LEU A 25 22.48 3.16 31.13
CA LEU A 25 22.44 4.33 30.25
C LEU A 25 21.08 4.52 29.56
N TRP A 26 20.19 3.53 29.68
CA TRP A 26 18.89 3.52 29.01
C TRP A 26 18.09 4.80 29.27
N ASN A 27 17.94 5.19 30.54
CA ASN A 27 17.13 6.35 30.93
C ASN A 27 17.70 7.70 30.42
N GLN A 28 18.99 7.78 30.10
CA GLN A 28 19.61 9.00 29.55
C GLN A 28 19.47 9.10 28.03
N VAL A 29 19.33 7.97 27.33
CA VAL A 29 19.23 7.90 25.86
C VAL A 29 17.76 7.88 25.39
N VAL A 30 16.88 7.30 26.21
CA VAL A 30 15.46 7.06 25.86
C VAL A 30 14.66 8.33 25.67
N CYS A 31 14.83 9.37 26.51
CA CYS A 31 13.99 10.55 26.43
C CYS A 31 14.21 11.36 25.14
N ASP A 32 15.47 11.63 24.77
CA ASP A 32 15.72 12.61 23.70
C ASP A 32 15.99 11.96 22.33
N ILE A 33 16.76 10.86 22.30
CA ILE A 33 17.21 10.27 21.04
C ILE A 33 16.21 9.23 20.54
N TRP A 34 15.63 8.43 21.44
CA TRP A 34 14.71 7.37 21.05
C TRP A 34 13.36 7.91 20.60
N GLU A 35 12.83 8.93 21.27
CA GLU A 35 11.63 9.63 20.78
C GLU A 35 11.87 10.32 19.44
N ALA A 36 13.02 10.97 19.25
CA ALA A 36 13.36 11.60 17.97
C ALA A 36 13.50 10.56 16.85
N LEU A 37 14.15 9.42 17.13
CA LEU A 37 14.33 8.33 16.18
C LEU A 37 13.00 7.66 15.83
N ALA A 38 12.16 7.39 16.83
CA ALA A 38 10.82 6.87 16.64
C ALA A 38 9.96 7.84 15.82
N ARG A 39 9.98 9.14 16.14
CA ARG A 39 9.26 10.17 15.36
C ARG A 39 9.75 10.26 13.93
N LEU A 40 11.06 10.23 13.68
CA LEU A 40 11.64 10.25 12.34
C LEU A 40 11.31 8.98 11.56
N HIS A 41 11.35 7.81 12.19
CA HIS A 41 11.01 6.54 11.57
C HIS A 41 9.51 6.45 11.28
N VAL A 42 8.65 6.88 12.20
CA VAL A 42 7.20 6.99 12.01
C VAL A 42 6.88 8.01 10.92
N ALA A 43 7.55 9.17 10.88
CA ALA A 43 7.38 10.17 9.84
C ALA A 43 7.83 9.66 8.47
N ARG A 44 8.94 8.92 8.39
CA ARG A 44 9.41 8.27 7.17
C ARG A 44 8.46 7.17 6.72
N GLY A 45 7.99 6.34 7.64
CA GLY A 45 6.95 5.33 7.37
C GLY A 45 5.65 5.98 6.89
N PHE A 46 5.23 7.08 7.51
CA PHE A 46 4.04 7.84 7.12
C PHE A 46 4.22 8.46 5.72
N ALA A 47 5.35 9.10 5.43
CA ALA A 47 5.63 9.70 4.13
C ALA A 47 5.70 8.64 3.01
N THR A 48 6.33 7.49 3.27
CA THR A 48 6.37 6.36 2.33
C THR A 48 4.97 5.79 2.09
N ARG A 49 4.20 5.53 3.17
CA ARG A 49 2.79 5.07 3.05
C ARG A 49 1.95 6.07 2.26
N LEU A 50 2.08 7.37 2.52
CA LEU A 50 1.36 8.43 1.82
C LEU A 50 1.78 8.51 0.35
N ALA A 51 3.06 8.39 0.04
CA ALA A 51 3.56 8.38 -1.33
C ALA A 51 3.01 7.19 -2.12
N LEU A 52 3.00 5.99 -1.52
CA LEU A 52 2.42 4.80 -2.12
C LEU A 52 0.92 4.93 -2.31
N ARG A 53 0.17 5.38 -1.29
CA ARG A 53 -1.29 5.63 -1.40
C ARG A 53 -1.61 6.61 -2.53
N ARG A 54 -0.86 7.71 -2.64
CA ARG A 54 -1.00 8.67 -3.75
C ARG A 54 -0.63 8.07 -5.11
N GLY A 55 0.26 7.09 -5.16
CA GLY A 55 0.57 6.37 -6.39
C GLY A 55 -0.58 5.46 -6.80
N PHE A 56 -1.12 4.70 -5.85
CA PHE A 56 -2.25 3.81 -6.05
C PHE A 56 -3.49 4.53 -6.59
N LEU A 57 -3.87 5.65 -5.98
CA LEU A 57 -5.02 6.48 -6.41
C LEU A 57 -4.81 7.18 -7.76
N ARG A 58 -3.59 7.17 -8.30
CA ARG A 58 -3.23 7.79 -9.59
C ARG A 58 -2.88 6.75 -10.65
N LEU A 59 -3.14 5.48 -10.39
CA LEU A 59 -2.99 4.45 -11.41
C LEU A 59 -4.00 4.71 -12.53
N VAL A 60 -3.50 4.67 -13.77
CA VAL A 60 -4.30 4.79 -14.99
C VAL A 60 -3.86 3.68 -15.94
N LYS A 61 -4.81 3.01 -16.59
CA LYS A 61 -4.57 1.99 -17.61
C LYS A 61 -3.90 2.62 -18.83
N GLY A 62 -2.87 1.98 -19.36
CA GLY A 62 -2.25 2.43 -20.61
C GLY A 62 -3.16 2.19 -21.82
N ASN A 63 -3.08 3.05 -22.83
CA ASN A 63 -3.88 2.94 -24.06
C ASN A 63 -3.71 1.56 -24.73
N ASP A 64 -2.46 1.08 -24.83
CA ASP A 64 -2.10 -0.21 -25.42
C ASP A 64 -1.91 -1.33 -24.36
N GLU A 65 -2.19 -1.04 -23.09
CA GLU A 65 -2.07 -2.03 -22.03
C GLU A 65 -3.25 -2.99 -22.07
N ARG A 66 -2.98 -4.30 -22.10
CA ARG A 66 -4.04 -5.30 -22.02
C ARG A 66 -4.77 -5.23 -20.69
N MET A 67 -6.07 -5.53 -20.68
CA MET A 67 -6.87 -5.46 -19.46
C MET A 67 -6.33 -6.38 -18.35
N ALA A 68 -5.90 -7.59 -18.71
CA ALA A 68 -5.25 -8.51 -17.75
C ALA A 68 -3.95 -7.94 -17.15
N ALA A 69 -3.16 -7.21 -17.94
CA ALA A 69 -1.94 -6.57 -17.46
C ALA A 69 -2.25 -5.41 -16.51
N TRP A 70 -3.28 -4.62 -16.82
CA TRP A 70 -3.79 -3.56 -15.95
C TRP A 70 -4.25 -4.11 -14.59
N ILE A 71 -5.08 -5.15 -14.59
CA ILE A 71 -5.56 -5.82 -13.37
C ILE A 71 -4.37 -6.36 -12.56
N GLY A 72 -3.41 -7.01 -13.22
CA GLY A 72 -2.19 -7.50 -12.57
C GLY A 72 -1.37 -6.38 -11.91
N ARG A 73 -1.28 -5.21 -12.55
CA ARG A 73 -0.57 -4.05 -12.01
C ARG A 73 -1.27 -3.44 -10.80
N VAL A 74 -2.59 -3.31 -10.82
CA VAL A 74 -3.36 -2.85 -9.64
C VAL A 74 -3.17 -3.82 -8.47
N LYS A 75 -3.29 -5.13 -8.72
CA LYS A 75 -3.07 -6.17 -7.70
C LYS A 75 -1.66 -6.13 -7.10
N ALA A 76 -0.63 -6.00 -7.95
CA ALA A 76 0.75 -5.87 -7.48
C ALA A 76 0.95 -4.61 -6.63
N PHE A 77 0.27 -3.51 -6.95
CA PHE A 77 0.35 -2.28 -6.17
C PHE A 77 -0.37 -2.41 -4.81
N SER A 78 -1.53 -3.07 -4.76
CA SER A 78 -2.23 -3.38 -3.51
C SER A 78 -1.35 -4.21 -2.55
N PHE A 79 -0.69 -5.25 -3.06
CA PHE A 79 0.24 -6.05 -2.24
C PHE A 79 1.40 -5.23 -1.68
N ARG A 80 1.92 -4.26 -2.45
CA ARG A 80 2.98 -3.36 -1.97
C ARG A 80 2.51 -2.41 -0.88
N LEU A 81 1.24 -2.02 -0.90
CA LEU A 81 0.64 -1.21 0.16
C LEU A 81 0.48 -2.04 1.44
N GLU A 82 0.00 -3.27 1.31
CA GLU A 82 -0.14 -4.20 2.43
C GLU A 82 1.21 -4.52 3.09
N ASP A 83 2.27 -4.70 2.29
CA ASP A 83 3.63 -4.94 2.77
C ASP A 83 4.18 -3.80 3.67
N VAL A 84 3.73 -2.55 3.44
CA VAL A 84 4.08 -1.40 4.28
C VAL A 84 3.05 -1.11 5.39
N GLY A 85 2.16 -2.07 5.66
CA GLY A 85 1.15 -1.99 6.72
C GLY A 85 -0.03 -1.08 6.38
N VAL A 86 -0.32 -0.85 5.10
CA VAL A 86 -1.55 -0.17 4.67
C VAL A 86 -2.61 -1.22 4.37
N GLU A 87 -3.73 -1.14 5.08
CA GLU A 87 -4.93 -1.88 4.71
C GLU A 87 -5.49 -1.37 3.37
N VAL A 88 -5.76 -2.32 2.45
CA VAL A 88 -6.36 -2.07 1.14
C VAL A 88 -7.59 -2.97 1.03
N THR A 89 -8.76 -2.37 1.04
CA THR A 89 -10.04 -3.08 0.96
C THR A 89 -10.35 -3.53 -0.47
N ASP A 90 -11.32 -4.42 -0.64
CA ASP A 90 -11.83 -4.75 -1.98
C ASP A 90 -12.45 -3.53 -2.66
N GLU A 91 -13.10 -2.65 -1.91
CA GLU A 91 -13.63 -1.38 -2.42
C GLU A 91 -12.51 -0.48 -2.97
N ASP A 92 -11.38 -0.36 -2.24
CA ASP A 92 -10.20 0.38 -2.72
C ASP A 92 -9.65 -0.19 -4.03
N ARG A 93 -9.65 -1.53 -4.17
CA ARG A 93 -9.19 -2.22 -5.39
C ARG A 93 -10.14 -2.01 -6.56
N ILE A 94 -11.45 -2.11 -6.33
CA ILE A 94 -12.49 -1.84 -7.33
C ILE A 94 -12.37 -0.39 -7.80
N LEU A 95 -12.28 0.56 -6.86
CA LEU A 95 -12.12 1.98 -7.16
C LEU A 95 -10.86 2.25 -8.00
N ALA A 96 -9.73 1.62 -7.65
CA ALA A 96 -8.50 1.77 -8.43
C ALA A 96 -8.63 1.19 -9.85
N LEU A 97 -9.29 0.04 -10.00
CA LEU A 97 -9.53 -0.58 -11.30
C LEU A 97 -10.42 0.28 -12.21
N THR A 98 -11.46 0.90 -11.66
CA THR A 98 -12.47 1.68 -12.42
C THR A 98 -12.04 3.11 -12.70
N ASN A 99 -11.46 3.82 -11.72
CA ASN A 99 -10.99 5.20 -11.90
C ASN A 99 -9.80 5.30 -12.87
N GLY A 100 -9.05 4.22 -13.04
CA GLY A 100 -7.93 4.18 -13.95
C GLY A 100 -8.31 3.96 -15.42
N LEU A 101 -9.60 3.71 -15.72
CA LEU A 101 -10.07 3.53 -17.09
C LEU A 101 -10.31 4.87 -17.77
N ASP A 102 -10.10 4.91 -19.08
CA ASP A 102 -10.43 6.09 -19.87
C ASP A 102 -11.92 6.11 -20.26
N LYS A 103 -12.31 7.16 -20.98
CA LYS A 103 -13.69 7.38 -21.43
C LYS A 103 -14.23 6.28 -22.35
N THR A 104 -13.41 5.39 -22.93
CA THR A 104 -13.95 4.32 -23.79
C THR A 104 -14.72 3.28 -22.99
N TYR A 105 -14.50 3.22 -21.66
CA TYR A 105 -15.16 2.32 -20.74
C TYR A 105 -16.37 2.96 -20.03
N GLU A 106 -16.84 4.14 -20.44
CA GLU A 106 -17.95 4.84 -19.78
C GLU A 106 -19.24 3.98 -19.77
N ALA A 107 -19.57 3.32 -20.88
CA ALA A 107 -20.72 2.41 -20.95
C ALA A 107 -20.58 1.21 -20.00
N PHE A 108 -19.36 0.67 -19.86
CA PHE A 108 -19.05 -0.38 -18.90
C PHE A 108 -19.27 0.08 -17.46
N LEU A 109 -18.75 1.27 -17.11
CA LEU A 109 -18.90 1.83 -15.76
C LEU A 109 -20.37 2.06 -15.39
N ILE A 110 -21.17 2.61 -16.31
CA ILE A 110 -22.62 2.78 -16.11
C ILE A 110 -23.31 1.44 -15.83
N SER A 111 -22.96 0.40 -16.60
CA SER A 111 -23.49 -0.95 -16.38
C SER A 111 -23.03 -1.54 -15.05
N LEU A 112 -21.81 -1.23 -14.62
CA LEU A 112 -21.26 -1.71 -13.36
C LEU A 112 -21.96 -1.05 -12.17
N ASP A 113 -22.18 0.27 -12.22
CA ASP A 113 -22.86 1.05 -11.17
C ASP A 113 -24.34 0.63 -10.99
N ALA A 114 -24.96 0.06 -12.03
CA ALA A 114 -26.30 -0.51 -11.96
C ALA A 114 -26.34 -1.92 -11.30
N THR A 115 -25.18 -2.51 -10.99
CA THR A 115 -25.09 -3.84 -10.38
C THR A 115 -25.47 -3.76 -8.90
N PRO A 116 -26.35 -4.65 -8.39
CA PRO A 116 -26.69 -4.70 -6.98
C PRO A 116 -25.45 -4.86 -6.07
N PRO A 117 -25.35 -4.14 -4.93
CA PRO A 117 -24.17 -4.17 -4.06
C PRO A 117 -23.79 -5.56 -3.54
N ASP A 118 -24.78 -6.44 -3.36
CA ASP A 118 -24.60 -7.84 -2.94
C ASP A 118 -23.89 -8.71 -3.98
N LEU A 119 -23.86 -8.27 -5.25
CA LEU A 119 -23.19 -8.95 -6.35
C LEU A 119 -21.87 -8.27 -6.75
N LEU A 120 -21.61 -7.05 -6.27
CA LEU A 120 -20.45 -6.23 -6.63
C LEU A 120 -19.18 -6.63 -5.85
N SER A 121 -18.74 -7.87 -6.03
CA SER A 121 -17.47 -8.36 -5.49
C SER A 121 -16.29 -8.01 -6.39
N LEU A 122 -15.08 -7.94 -5.83
CA LEU A 122 -13.85 -7.74 -6.60
C LEU A 122 -13.68 -8.79 -7.71
N ALA A 123 -14.01 -10.06 -7.42
CA ALA A 123 -13.94 -11.14 -8.39
C ALA A 123 -14.90 -10.89 -9.58
N HIS A 124 -16.13 -10.50 -9.29
CA HIS A 124 -17.12 -10.17 -10.33
C HIS A 124 -16.64 -9.02 -11.22
N VAL A 125 -16.10 -7.95 -10.62
CA VAL A 125 -15.55 -6.80 -11.36
C VAL A 125 -14.39 -7.22 -12.26
N VAL A 126 -13.46 -8.04 -11.75
CA VAL A 126 -12.32 -8.55 -12.51
C VAL A 126 -12.76 -9.40 -13.70
N ASP A 127 -13.69 -10.34 -13.50
CA ASP A 127 -14.20 -11.19 -14.57
C ASP A 127 -14.91 -10.36 -15.65
N ARG A 128 -15.69 -9.36 -15.22
CA ARG A 128 -16.35 -8.43 -16.13
C ARG A 128 -15.37 -7.59 -16.94
N LEU A 129 -14.35 -7.02 -16.32
CA LEU A 129 -13.30 -6.26 -17.01
C LEU A 129 -12.59 -7.09 -18.07
N LEU A 130 -12.24 -8.34 -17.76
CA LEU A 130 -11.58 -9.25 -18.70
C LEU A 130 -12.42 -9.57 -19.95
N ASN A 131 -13.75 -9.39 -19.88
CA ASN A 131 -14.67 -9.60 -21.00
C ASN A 131 -14.92 -8.34 -21.85
N GLU A 132 -14.43 -7.16 -21.44
CA GLU A 132 -14.60 -5.89 -22.17
C GLU A 132 -13.44 -5.60 -23.16
N GLU A 133 -12.50 -6.53 -23.32
CA GLU A 133 -11.34 -6.41 -24.24
C GLU A 133 -11.63 -6.95 -25.65
#